data_AF-A0A2T6BPT8-F1
#
_entry.id   AF-A0A2T6BPT8-F1
#
_cell.length_a   1.000
_cell.length_b   1.000
_cell.length_c   1.000
_cell.angle_alpha   90.00
_cell.angle_beta   90.00
_cell.angle_gamma   90.00
#
_symmetry.space_group_name_H-M   'P 1'
#
loop_
_entity.id
_entity.type
_entity.pdbx_description
1 polymer ?
#
loop_
_entity_poly.entity_id
_entity_poly.type
_entity_poly.pdbx_seq_one_letter_code
_entity_poly.pdbx_strand_id
1 'polypeptide(L)'
;MDWARVKELQNDLGEEDFEEIITLFLEEVEDRLASLAAGDFGTFAEDLHFLKGSAANLGFASFRSQCEALEQSRNTQAVPELSAVYARSKAEFLANLKTREGI
;
A
#
# COMPACT_ATOMS: atom_id res chain seq x y z
N MET A 1 -0.50 -10.11 -5.52
CA MET A 1 -1.30 -9.82 -4.31
C MET A 1 -1.27 -11.00 -3.35
N ASP A 2 -1.34 -10.74 -2.04
CA ASP A 2 -1.55 -11.74 -0.99
C ASP A 2 -3.00 -11.67 -0.47
N TRP A 3 -3.88 -12.46 -1.10
CA TRP A 3 -5.30 -12.47 -0.78
C TRP A 3 -5.65 -13.22 0.52
N ALA A 4 -4.73 -14.04 1.03
CA ALA A 4 -4.93 -14.68 2.33
C ALA A 4 -4.87 -13.62 3.42
N ARG A 5 -3.85 -12.74 3.36
CA ARG A 5 -3.72 -11.62 4.30
C ARG A 5 -4.89 -10.65 4.25
N VAL A 6 -5.39 -10.33 3.05
CA VAL A 6 -6.57 -9.47 2.88
C VAL A 6 -7.80 -10.08 3.55
N LYS A 7 -8.01 -11.39 3.42
CA LYS A 7 -9.13 -12.09 4.05
C LYS A 7 -9.00 -12.14 5.57
N GLU A 8 -7.78 -12.33 6.10
CA GLU A 8 -7.52 -12.24 7.53
C GLU A 8 -7.87 -10.85 8.06
N LEU A 9 -7.41 -9.79 7.38
CA LEU A 9 -7.72 -8.41 7.75
C LEU A 9 -9.23 -8.13 7.72
N GLN A 10 -9.95 -8.63 6.71
CA GLN A 10 -11.41 -8.51 6.64
C GLN A 10 -12.12 -9.24 7.79
N ASN A 11 -11.63 -10.42 8.19
CA ASN A 11 -12.20 -11.14 9.34
C ASN A 11 -11.92 -10.43 10.68
N ASP A 12 -10.75 -9.81 10.82
CA ASP A 12 -10.34 -9.11 12.03
C ASP A 12 -11.11 -7.80 12.23
N LEU A 13 -11.39 -7.07 11.13
CA LEU A 13 -12.11 -5.81 11.16
C LEU A 13 -13.63 -5.99 11.07
N GLY A 14 -14.11 -7.07 10.45
CA GLY A 14 -15.51 -7.22 10.07
C GLY A 14 -15.82 -6.53 8.73
N GLU A 15 -16.85 -7.01 8.03
CA GLU A 15 -17.19 -6.52 6.68
C GLU A 15 -17.58 -5.04 6.66
N GLU A 16 -18.33 -4.58 7.67
CA GLU A 16 -18.84 -3.21 7.76
C GLU A 16 -17.71 -2.19 7.96
N ASP A 17 -16.72 -2.50 8.79
CA ASP A 17 -15.59 -1.59 9.08
C ASP A 17 -14.45 -1.73 8.05
N PHE A 18 -14.39 -2.85 7.32
CA PHE A 18 -13.30 -3.13 6.39
C PHE A 18 -13.23 -2.11 5.25
N GLU A 19 -14.35 -1.79 4.59
CA GLU A 19 -14.35 -0.85 3.46
C GLU A 19 -13.87 0.55 3.88
N GLU A 20 -14.37 1.05 5.01
CA GLU A 20 -14.00 2.37 5.54
C GLU A 20 -12.51 2.42 5.90
N ILE A 21 -12.04 1.43 6.67
CA ILE A 21 -10.64 1.37 7.12
C ILE A 21 -9.70 1.23 5.92
N ILE A 22 -10.03 0.40 4.95
CA ILE A 22 -9.23 0.24 3.72
C ILE A 22 -9.16 1.54 2.93
N THR A 23 -10.28 2.26 2.82
CA THR A 23 -10.31 3.57 2.13
C THR A 23 -9.34 4.54 2.80
N LEU A 24 -9.42 4.68 4.13
CA LEU A 24 -8.53 5.55 4.90
C LEU A 24 -7.06 5.14 4.76
N PHE A 25 -6.76 3.83 4.80
CA PHE A 25 -5.40 3.33 4.59
C PHE A 25 -4.86 3.66 3.19
N LEU A 26 -5.69 3.54 2.15
CA LEU A 26 -5.28 3.84 0.78
C LEU A 26 -5.01 5.34 0.62
N GLU A 27 -5.85 6.20 1.19
CA GLU A 27 -5.64 7.65 1.20
C GLU A 27 -4.34 8.03 1.91
N GLU A 28 -4.06 7.45 3.09
CA GLU A 28 -2.83 7.75 3.84
C GLU A 28 -1.56 7.32 3.07
N VAL A 29 -1.61 6.18 2.37
CA VAL A 29 -0.51 5.73 1.50
C VAL A 29 -0.32 6.69 0.32
N GLU A 30 -1.41 7.18 -0.28
CA GLU A 30 -1.34 8.12 -1.40
C GLU A 30 -0.77 9.48 -0.99
N ASP A 31 -1.18 10.00 0.17
CA ASP A 31 -0.62 11.22 0.74
C ASP A 31 0.89 11.10 0.97
N ARG A 32 1.34 9.97 1.55
CA ARG A 32 2.76 9.71 1.77
C ARG A 32 3.55 9.58 0.47
N LEU A 33 3.00 8.88 -0.53
CA LEU A 33 3.63 8.78 -1.84
C LEU A 33 3.72 10.15 -2.54
N ALA A 34 2.72 11.01 -2.37
CA ALA A 34 2.73 12.37 -2.91
C ALA A 34 3.82 13.24 -2.24
N SER A 35 3.96 13.18 -0.91
CA SER A 35 5.04 13.86 -0.19
C SER A 35 6.42 13.38 -0.64
N LEU A 36 6.61 12.05 -0.75
CA LEU A 36 7.86 11.47 -1.26
C LEU A 36 8.18 11.95 -2.68
N ALA A 37 7.18 12.02 -3.57
CA ALA A 37 7.36 12.48 -4.94
C ALA A 37 7.69 13.98 -5.03
N ALA A 38 7.20 14.78 -4.09
CA ALA A 38 7.52 16.20 -3.98
C ALA A 38 8.93 16.46 -3.40
N GLY A 39 9.62 15.41 -2.95
CA GLY A 39 10.89 15.53 -2.24
C GLY A 39 10.76 15.99 -0.79
N ASP A 40 9.53 16.00 -0.26
CA ASP A 40 9.23 16.30 1.14
C ASP A 40 9.36 15.03 1.97
N PHE A 41 10.62 14.65 2.19
CA PHE A 41 10.99 13.52 3.02
C PHE A 41 11.07 14.01 4.45
N GLY A 42 10.12 13.63 5.32
CA GLY A 42 10.33 13.85 6.75
C GLY A 42 11.58 13.08 7.18
N THR A 43 11.51 11.76 7.03
CA THR A 43 12.66 10.86 7.06
C THR A 43 12.40 9.76 6.03
N PHE A 44 13.11 9.76 4.90
CA PHE A 44 12.86 8.82 3.79
C PHE A 44 12.76 7.36 4.23
N ALA A 45 13.56 6.95 5.21
CA ALA A 45 13.49 5.61 5.78
C ALA A 45 12.22 5.35 6.61
N GLU A 46 11.73 6.33 7.37
CA GLU A 46 10.47 6.20 8.14
C GLU A 46 9.26 6.18 7.21
N ASP A 47 9.25 7.04 6.17
CA ASP A 47 8.20 7.03 5.16
C ASP A 47 8.14 5.67 4.44
N LEU A 48 9.30 5.12 4.04
CA LEU A 48 9.35 3.77 3.44
C LEU A 48 8.98 2.66 4.42
N HIS A 49 9.35 2.78 5.70
CA HIS A 49 8.98 1.82 6.73
C HIS A 49 7.46 1.78 6.93
N PHE A 50 6.83 2.95 6.99
CA PHE A 50 5.38 3.11 7.04
C PHE A 50 4.72 2.44 5.82
N LEU A 51 5.15 2.82 4.61
CA LEU A 51 4.61 2.27 3.36
C LEU A 51 4.76 0.75 3.26
N LYS A 52 5.90 0.21 3.70
CA LYS A 52 6.15 -1.24 3.79
C LYS A 52 5.18 -1.92 4.75
N GLY A 53 4.89 -1.31 5.91
CA GLY A 53 3.91 -1.79 6.88
C GLY A 53 2.50 -1.82 6.30
N SER A 54 2.07 -0.71 5.68
CA SER A 54 0.76 -0.61 5.02
C SER A 54 0.62 -1.63 3.88
N ALA A 55 1.66 -1.80 3.07
CA ALA A 55 1.73 -2.80 2.01
C ALA A 55 1.58 -4.23 2.55
N ALA A 56 2.23 -4.54 3.69
CA ALA A 56 2.11 -5.84 4.33
C ALA A 56 0.69 -6.08 4.85
N ASN A 57 0.04 -5.06 5.41
CA ASN A 57 -1.32 -5.20 5.92
C ASN A 57 -2.35 -5.41 4.78
N LEU A 58 -2.19 -4.69 3.67
CA LEU A 58 -3.08 -4.76 2.49
C LEU A 58 -2.77 -5.93 1.52
N GLY A 59 -1.73 -6.72 1.80
CA GLY A 59 -1.30 -7.81 0.91
C GLY A 59 -0.66 -7.34 -0.40
N PHE A 60 -0.14 -6.11 -0.47
CA PHE A 60 0.50 -5.53 -1.65
C PHE A 60 1.96 -6.02 -1.76
N ALA A 61 2.14 -7.32 -2.00
CA ALA A 61 3.45 -7.98 -1.97
C ALA A 61 4.53 -7.27 -2.83
N SER A 62 4.20 -6.89 -4.08
CA SER A 62 5.13 -6.20 -4.97
C SER A 62 5.50 -4.80 -4.46
N PHE A 63 4.52 -4.06 -3.93
CA PHE A 63 4.76 -2.74 -3.35
C PHE A 63 5.63 -2.83 -2.09
N ARG A 64 5.37 -3.83 -1.22
CA ARG A 64 6.18 -4.11 -0.04
C ARG A 64 7.65 -4.38 -0.39
N SER A 65 7.90 -5.25 -1.38
CA SER A 65 9.25 -5.55 -1.85
C SER A 65 9.95 -4.32 -2.43
N GLN A 66 9.23 -3.46 -3.15
CA GLN A 66 9.80 -2.21 -3.66
C GLN A 66 10.16 -1.22 -2.54
N CYS A 67 9.30 -1.08 -1.51
CA CYS A 67 9.60 -0.27 -0.32
C CYS A 67 10.88 -0.76 0.37
N GLU A 68 11.00 -2.07 0.57
CA GLU A 68 12.18 -2.69 1.19
C GLU A 68 13.47 -2.47 0.38
N ALA A 69 13.41 -2.63 -0.95
CA ALA A 69 14.56 -2.37 -1.83
C ALA A 69 15.00 -0.89 -1.79
N LEU A 70 14.04 0.04 -1.70
CA LEU A 70 14.32 1.47 -1.58
C LEU A 70 14.89 1.84 -0.21
N GLU A 71 14.41 1.20 0.87
CA GLU A 71 14.90 1.43 2.23
C GLU A 71 16.38 1.02 2.35
N GLN A 72 16.76 -0.08 1.70
CA GLN A 72 18.13 -0.59 1.65
C GLN A 72 19.05 0.24 0.74
N SER A 73 18.58 0.57 -0.47
CA SER A 73 19.39 1.31 -1.46
C SER A 73 19.47 2.81 -1.18
N ARG A 74 18.52 3.36 -0.41
CA ARG A 74 18.34 4.80 -0.16
C ARG A 74 18.24 5.62 -1.46
N ASN A 75 17.75 5.00 -2.54
CA ASN A 75 17.65 5.62 -3.85
C ASN A 75 16.34 6.42 -4.00
N THR A 76 16.37 7.70 -3.67
CA THR A 76 15.21 8.59 -3.81
C THR A 76 14.76 8.79 -5.27
N GLN A 77 15.62 8.50 -6.25
CA GLN A 77 15.26 8.64 -7.68
C GLN A 77 14.26 7.58 -8.16
N ALA A 78 14.07 6.50 -7.40
CA ALA A 78 13.16 5.42 -7.73
C ALA A 78 11.77 5.57 -7.05
N VAL A 79 11.49 6.71 -6.42
CA VAL A 79 10.14 7.06 -5.92
C VAL A 79 9.07 7.04 -7.02
N PRO A 80 9.28 7.54 -8.24
CA PRO A 80 8.26 7.45 -9.31
C PRO A 80 7.91 6.00 -9.67
N GLU A 81 8.89 5.10 -9.64
CA GLU A 81 8.67 3.67 -9.86
C GLU A 81 7.86 3.06 -8.72
N LEU A 82 8.16 3.44 -7.47
CA LEU A 82 7.39 3.03 -6.29
C LEU A 82 5.91 3.41 -6.42
N SER A 83 5.61 4.66 -6.81
CA SER A 83 4.24 5.13 -7.05
C SER A 83 3.55 4.33 -8.16
N ALA A 84 4.25 3.96 -9.23
CA ALA A 84 3.70 3.14 -10.30
C ALA A 84 3.38 1.70 -9.84
N VAL A 85 4.23 1.11 -8.99
CA VAL A 85 3.98 -0.21 -8.40
C VAL A 85 2.76 -0.16 -7.49
N TYR A 86 2.65 0.85 -6.63
CA TYR A 86 1.46 1.07 -5.80
C TYR A 86 0.17 1.16 -6.63
N ALA A 87 0.16 2.01 -7.66
CA ALA A 87 -1.03 2.22 -8.50
C ALA A 87 -1.53 0.91 -9.13
N ARG A 88 -0.61 0.04 -9.57
CA ARG A 88 -0.95 -1.30 -10.08
C ARG A 88 -1.53 -2.21 -9.00
N SER A 89 -0.91 -2.24 -7.82
CA SER A 89 -1.41 -3.04 -6.68
C SER A 89 -2.79 -2.55 -6.21
N LYS A 90 -3.02 -1.24 -6.12
CA LYS A 90 -4.33 -0.64 -5.80
C LYS A 90 -5.40 -1.02 -6.83
N ALA A 91 -5.07 -0.90 -8.13
CA ALA A 91 -6.02 -1.26 -9.19
C ALA A 91 -6.40 -2.75 -9.15
N GLU A 92 -5.42 -3.64 -8.95
CA GLU A 92 -5.67 -5.08 -8.79
C GLU A 92 -6.54 -5.36 -7.54
N PHE A 93 -6.23 -4.71 -6.42
CA PHE A 93 -6.96 -4.85 -5.17
C PHE A 93 -8.43 -4.43 -5.31
N LEU A 94 -8.69 -3.21 -5.81
CA LEU A 94 -10.05 -2.68 -5.97
C LEU A 94 -10.89 -3.45 -7.00
N ALA A 95 -10.27 -3.92 -8.10
CA ALA A 95 -10.98 -4.71 -9.10
C ALA A 95 -11.45 -6.05 -8.53
N ASN A 96 -10.62 -6.70 -7.73
CA ASN A 96 -10.94 -7.98 -7.11
C ASN A 96 -11.88 -7.83 -5.92
N LEU A 97 -11.82 -6.73 -5.16
CA LEU A 97 -12.77 -6.45 -4.08
C LEU A 97 -14.21 -6.38 -4.62
N LYS A 98 -14.42 -5.57 -5.67
CA LYS A 98 -15.71 -5.46 -6.37
C LYS A 98 -16.23 -6.78 -6.93
N THR A 99 -15.33 -7.67 -7.35
CA THR A 99 -15.70 -8.99 -7.89
C THR A 99 -16.12 -9.95 -6.78
N ARG A 100 -15.65 -9.74 -5.55
CA ARG A 100 -15.90 -10.62 -4.40
C ARG A 100 -17.13 -10.22 -3.58
N GLU A 101 -17.50 -8.95 -3.57
CA GLU A 101 -18.75 -8.47 -2.97
C GLU A 101 -19.98 -8.75 -3.86
N GLY A 102 -19.75 -9.24 -5.07
CA GLY A 102 -20.80 -9.58 -6.04
C GLY A 102 -20.98 -11.08 -6.26
N ILE A 103 -21.30 -11.86 -5.20
CA ILE A 103 -22.05 -13.14 -5.28
C ILE A 103 -22.88 -13.32 -4.01
#